data_AF-A0A2X2DEE3-F1
#
_entry.id   AF-A0A2X2DEE3-F1
#
_cell.length_a   1.000
_cell.length_b   1.000
_cell.length_c   1.000
_cell.angle_alpha   90.00
_cell.angle_beta   90.00
_cell.angle_gamma   90.00
#
_symmetry.space_group_name_H-M   'P 1'
#
loop_
_entity.id
_entity.type
_entity.pdbx_description
1 polymer ?
#
loop_
_entity_poly.entity_id
_entity_poly.type
_entity_poly.pdbx_seq_one_letter_code
_entity_poly.pdbx_strand_id
1 'polypeptide(L)'
;MALELSVPLIFFMPIVDNPYDFGRIAATNAISDIFAMGGKPIMAIAILGWPIDKLAPEIAREVIEGGRAACQEAGISLAGGHSIDAPEPIFWFSGNGRCTGE
;
A
#
# COMPACT_ATOMS: atom_id res chain seq x y z
N MET A 1 -8.75 -21.90 15.43
CA MET A 1 -7.45 -21.21 15.63
C MET A 1 -7.36 -20.15 14.55
N ALA A 2 -7.20 -18.86 14.88
CA ALA A 2 -7.06 -17.80 13.87
C ALA A 2 -5.58 -17.69 13.48
N LEU A 3 -5.27 -17.79 12.19
CA LEU A 3 -3.92 -17.56 11.68
C LEU A 3 -3.79 -16.09 11.29
N GLU A 4 -2.75 -15.42 11.76
CA GLU A 4 -2.39 -14.08 11.30
C GLU A 4 -1.65 -14.21 9.97
N LEU A 5 -2.11 -13.44 8.98
CA LEU A 5 -1.54 -13.38 7.65
C LEU A 5 -0.86 -12.02 7.48
N SER A 6 0.46 -12.04 7.33
CA SER A 6 1.25 -10.90 6.93
C SER A 6 1.71 -11.12 5.49
N VAL A 7 1.32 -10.23 4.58
CA VAL A 7 1.79 -10.31 3.18
C VAL A 7 3.10 -9.54 3.01
N PRO A 8 4.06 -10.09 2.24
CA PRO A 8 5.33 -9.44 1.99
C PRO A 8 5.15 -8.17 1.16
N LEU A 9 6.10 -7.25 1.33
CA LEU A 9 6.18 -5.97 0.64
C LEU A 9 6.29 -6.18 -0.88
N ILE A 10 5.31 -5.67 -1.65
CA ILE A 10 5.40 -5.64 -3.11
C ILE A 10 5.82 -4.24 -3.56
N PHE A 11 6.83 -4.18 -4.43
CA PHE A 11 7.45 -2.95 -4.92
C PHE A 11 6.95 -2.59 -6.31
N PHE A 12 6.70 -1.31 -6.54
CA PHE A 12 6.47 -0.77 -7.87
C PHE A 12 7.21 0.55 -8.06
N MET A 13 7.88 0.69 -9.21
CA MET A 13 8.09 2.00 -9.83
C MET A 13 6.75 2.46 -10.44
N PRO A 14 6.55 3.75 -10.72
CA PRO A 14 5.30 4.23 -11.32
C PRO A 14 4.95 3.45 -12.60
N ILE A 15 3.81 2.76 -12.57
CA ILE A 15 3.28 1.98 -13.70
C ILE A 15 2.28 2.79 -14.54
N VAL A 16 1.85 3.94 -14.03
CA VAL A 16 0.94 4.90 -14.66
C VAL A 16 1.37 6.32 -14.28
N ASP A 17 1.04 7.30 -15.13
CA ASP A 17 1.44 8.70 -14.92
C ASP A 17 0.63 9.40 -13.83
N ASN A 18 -0.63 9.00 -13.63
CA ASN A 18 -1.50 9.59 -12.62
C ASN A 18 -1.05 9.11 -11.21
N PRO A 19 -0.59 10.00 -10.32
CA PRO A 19 -0.05 9.61 -9.01
C PRO A 19 -1.10 8.95 -8.11
N TYR A 20 -2.33 9.46 -8.12
CA TYR A 20 -3.43 8.90 -7.35
C TYR A 20 -3.78 7.48 -7.81
N ASP A 21 -3.85 7.25 -9.12
CA ASP A 21 -4.12 5.91 -9.65
C ASP A 21 -2.96 4.95 -9.38
N PHE A 22 -1.70 5.41 -9.47
CA PHE A 22 -0.54 4.62 -9.08
C PHE A 22 -0.67 4.13 -7.62
N GLY A 23 -1.02 5.03 -6.71
CA GLY A 23 -1.27 4.71 -5.30
C GLY A 23 -2.36 3.66 -5.11
N ARG A 24 -3.49 3.81 -5.83
CA ARG A 24 -4.61 2.85 -5.79
C ARG A 24 -4.18 1.47 -6.27
N ILE A 25 -3.49 1.38 -7.41
CA ILE A 25 -3.07 0.10 -7.99
C ILE A 25 -2.09 -0.60 -7.05
N ALA A 26 -1.09 0.11 -6.54
CA ALA A 26 -0.10 -0.45 -5.60
C ALA A 26 -0.77 -1.00 -4.33
N ALA A 27 -1.69 -0.25 -3.72
CA ALA A 27 -2.44 -0.69 -2.54
C ALA A 27 -3.32 -1.91 -2.84
N THR A 28 -4.04 -1.88 -3.96
CA THR A 28 -4.96 -2.96 -4.36
C THR A 28 -4.19 -4.27 -4.56
N ASN A 29 -3.03 -4.20 -5.24
CA ASN A 29 -2.17 -5.36 -5.46
C ASN A 29 -1.63 -5.93 -4.14
N ALA A 30 -1.19 -5.07 -3.20
CA ALA A 30 -0.70 -5.55 -1.91
C ALA A 30 -1.82 -6.22 -1.08
N ILE A 31 -3.03 -5.67 -1.11
CA ILE A 31 -4.17 -6.24 -0.38
C ILE A 31 -4.65 -7.55 -1.04
N SER A 32 -4.50 -7.72 -2.35
CA SER A 32 -5.02 -8.90 -3.06
C SER A 32 -4.42 -10.21 -2.57
N ASP A 33 -3.17 -10.22 -2.10
CA ASP A 33 -2.54 -11.43 -1.56
C ASP A 33 -3.22 -11.91 -0.27
N ILE A 34 -3.72 -11.00 0.57
CA ILE A 34 -4.47 -11.38 1.78
C ILE A 34 -5.76 -12.09 1.36
N PHE A 35 -6.48 -11.53 0.38
CA PHE A 35 -7.70 -12.14 -0.14
C PHE A 35 -7.42 -13.48 -0.82
N ALA A 36 -6.32 -13.60 -1.58
CA ALA A 36 -5.92 -14.83 -2.26
C ALA A 36 -5.61 -15.97 -1.27
N MET A 37 -5.11 -15.65 -0.08
CA MET A 37 -4.91 -16.60 1.02
C MET A 37 -6.19 -16.91 1.82
N GLY A 38 -7.35 -16.41 1.40
CA GLY A 38 -8.62 -16.55 2.12
C GLY A 38 -8.69 -15.69 3.40
N GLY A 39 -7.78 -14.75 3.57
CA GLY A 39 -7.73 -13.84 4.71
C GLY A 39 -8.67 -12.66 4.56
N LYS A 40 -9.06 -12.10 5.70
CA LYS A 40 -9.68 -10.78 5.78
C LYS A 40 -8.63 -9.73 6.17
N PRO A 41 -8.40 -8.68 5.37
CA PRO A 41 -7.53 -7.57 5.74
C PRO A 41 -8.01 -6.86 7.02
N ILE A 42 -7.07 -6.36 7.82
CA ILE A 42 -7.33 -5.66 9.10
C ILE A 42 -6.77 -4.24 9.06
N MET A 43 -5.54 -4.10 8.57
CA MET A 43 -4.86 -2.81 8.46
C MET A 43 -3.78 -2.86 7.39
N ALA A 44 -3.38 -1.68 6.92
CA ALA A 44 -2.21 -1.53 6.07
C ALA A 44 -1.30 -0.40 6.57
N ILE A 45 -0.01 -0.52 6.28
CA ILE A 45 0.98 0.56 6.46
C ILE A 45 1.63 0.87 5.10
N ALA A 46 1.90 2.15 4.86
CA ALA A 46 2.62 2.59 3.66
C ALA A 46 4.13 2.57 3.92
N ILE A 47 4.92 2.26 2.90
CA ILE A 47 6.31 2.69 2.86
C ILE A 47 6.45 3.56 1.60
N LEU A 48 7.22 4.65 1.69
CA LEU A 48 7.45 5.57 0.57
C LEU A 48 8.93 5.89 0.41
N GLY A 49 9.52 5.57 -0.73
CA GLY A 49 10.78 6.13 -1.19
C GLY A 49 10.47 7.29 -2.14
N TRP A 50 11.00 8.48 -1.89
CA TRP A 50 10.66 9.66 -2.70
C TRP A 50 11.88 10.52 -3.01
N PRO A 51 12.11 10.91 -4.28
CA PRO A 51 13.22 11.79 -4.64
C PRO A 51 12.85 13.24 -4.35
N ILE A 52 13.12 13.70 -3.13
CA ILE A 52 12.69 15.03 -2.65
C ILE A 52 13.28 16.19 -3.47
N ASP A 53 14.44 15.97 -4.10
CA ASP A 53 15.10 16.95 -4.96
C ASP A 53 14.57 16.96 -6.41
N LYS A 54 13.77 15.94 -6.81
CA LYS A 54 13.27 15.79 -8.19
C LYS A 54 11.75 15.92 -8.30
N LEU A 55 11.01 15.49 -7.28
CA LEU A 55 9.54 15.45 -7.31
C LEU A 55 8.95 16.13 -6.08
N ALA A 56 7.95 16.98 -6.33
CA ALA A 56 7.27 17.74 -5.29
C ALA A 56 6.54 16.82 -4.28
N PRO A 57 6.58 17.11 -2.97
CA PRO A 57 5.86 16.34 -1.95
C PRO A 57 4.35 16.24 -2.17
N GLU A 58 3.75 17.20 -2.87
CA GLU A 58 2.32 17.21 -3.21
C GLU A 58 1.93 16.04 -4.12
N ILE A 59 2.85 15.61 -5.00
CA ILE A 59 2.66 14.44 -5.86
C ILE A 59 2.70 13.17 -4.99
N ALA A 60 3.64 13.09 -4.03
CA ALA A 60 3.69 11.97 -3.08
C ALA A 60 2.40 11.87 -2.26
N ARG A 61 1.82 13.00 -1.87
CA ARG A 61 0.53 13.05 -1.16
C ARG A 61 -0.59 12.46 -2.02
N GLU A 62 -0.62 12.72 -3.32
CA GLU A 62 -1.62 12.10 -4.21
C GLU A 62 -1.48 10.59 -4.28
N VAL A 63 -0.25 10.06 -4.35
CA VAL A 63 0.02 8.61 -4.27
C VAL A 63 -0.50 8.02 -2.96
N ILE A 64 -0.21 8.66 -1.83
CA ILE A 64 -0.68 8.21 -0.51
C ILE A 64 -2.21 8.24 -0.44
N GLU A 65 -2.87 9.27 -0.96
CA GLU A 65 -4.32 9.37 -0.95
C GLU A 65 -4.99 8.33 -1.87
N GLY A 66 -4.38 8.02 -3.01
CA GLY A 66 -4.81 6.91 -3.85
C GLY A 66 -4.77 5.59 -3.10
N GLY A 67 -3.65 5.29 -2.46
CA GLY A 67 -3.52 4.08 -1.68
C GLY A 67 -4.47 4.04 -0.47
N ARG A 68 -4.70 5.18 0.20
CA ARG A 68 -5.69 5.32 1.28
C ARG A 68 -7.10 5.02 0.79
N ALA A 69 -7.49 5.49 -0.40
CA ALA A 69 -8.80 5.22 -0.98
C ALA A 69 -8.99 3.72 -1.24
N ALA A 70 -7.99 3.04 -1.81
CA ALA A 70 -8.05 1.59 -2.01
C ALA A 70 -8.13 0.81 -0.67
N CYS A 71 -7.43 1.26 0.38
CA CYS A 71 -7.60 0.69 1.72
C CYS A 71 -9.03 0.87 2.25
N GLN A 72 -9.63 2.05 2.05
CA GLN A 72 -11.02 2.30 2.45
C GLN A 72 -12.00 1.40 1.69
N GLU A 73 -11.80 1.19 0.39
CA GLU A 73 -12.60 0.25 -0.42
C GLU A 73 -12.50 -1.19 0.12
N ALA A 74 -11.33 -1.60 0.63
CA ALA A 74 -11.10 -2.88 1.29
C ALA A 74 -11.56 -2.94 2.76
N GLY A 75 -12.13 -1.86 3.30
CA GLY A 75 -12.63 -1.78 4.67
C GLY A 75 -11.53 -1.73 5.75
N ILE A 76 -10.33 -1.29 5.41
CA ILE A 76 -9.19 -1.18 6.33
C ILE A 76 -8.63 0.24 6.41
N SER A 77 -7.96 0.54 7.52
CA SER A 77 -7.26 1.81 7.68
C SER A 77 -5.83 1.73 7.14
N LEU A 78 -5.39 2.78 6.44
CA LEU A 78 -3.98 3.06 6.23
C LEU A 78 -3.41 3.74 7.48
N ALA A 79 -2.74 2.96 8.33
CA ALA A 79 -2.35 3.29 9.69
C ALA A 79 -0.96 3.96 9.79
N GLY A 80 -0.66 4.87 8.86
CA GLY A 80 0.64 5.52 8.77
C GLY A 80 1.64 4.73 7.95
N GLY A 81 2.93 4.86 8.28
CA GLY A 81 3.99 4.30 7.46
C GLY A 81 5.38 4.82 7.77
N HIS A 82 6.33 4.52 6.89
CA HIS A 82 7.69 5.04 6.92
C HIS A 82 8.07 5.62 5.56
N SER A 83 8.83 6.72 5.55
CA SER A 83 9.32 7.31 4.31
C SER A 83 10.82 7.56 4.35
N ILE A 84 11.48 7.40 3.22
CA ILE A 84 12.90 7.67 3.02
C ILE A 84 13.10 8.55 1.79
N ASP A 85 14.13 9.38 1.81
CA ASP A 85 14.64 9.99 0.60
C ASP A 85 15.28 8.90 -0.28
N ALA A 86 14.92 8.87 -1.56
CA ALA A 86 15.34 7.84 -2.50
C ALA A 86 15.54 8.44 -3.90
N PRO A 87 16.49 7.96 -4.70
CA PRO A 87 16.79 8.55 -6.02
C PRO A 87 15.66 8.41 -7.04
N GLU A 88 14.73 7.47 -6.83
CA GLU A 88 13.58 7.16 -7.68
C GLU A 88 12.31 7.04 -6.81
N PRO A 89 11.11 7.35 -7.35
CA PRO A 89 9.86 7.19 -6.61
C PRO A 89 9.50 5.72 -6.45
N ILE A 90 9.27 5.31 -5.20
CA ILE A 90 8.88 3.95 -4.83
C ILE A 90 7.74 4.03 -3.82
N PHE A 91 6.67 3.28 -4.07
CA PHE A 91 5.56 3.19 -3.12
C PHE A 91 5.26 1.73 -2.79
N TRP A 92 5.02 1.50 -1.50
CA TRP A 92 4.90 0.17 -0.92
C TRP A 92 3.72 0.10 0.05
N PHE A 93 3.15 -1.08 0.18
CA PHE A 93 2.17 -1.41 1.22
C PHE A 93 2.55 -2.71 1.90
N SER A 94 2.34 -2.76 3.21
CA SER A 94 2.25 -4.02 3.96
C SER A 94 0.85 -4.13 4.54
N GLY A 95 0.16 -5.21 4.20
CA GLY A 95 -1.15 -5.54 4.73
C GLY A 95 -1.06 -6.63 5.81
N ASN A 96 -1.86 -6.47 6.86
CA ASN A 96 -2.09 -7.51 7.86
C ASN A 96 -3.53 -8.00 7.75
N GLY A 97 -3.72 -9.31 7.84
CA GLY A 97 -5.03 -9.95 7.80
C GLY A 97 -5.16 -11.10 8.79
N ARG A 98 -6.38 -11.62 8.94
CA ARG A 98 -6.66 -12.85 9.70
C ARG A 98 -7.42 -13.84 8.85
N CYS A 99 -7.09 -15.11 8.99
CA CYS A 99 -7.88 -16.22 8.47
C CYS A 99 -8.51 -16.96 9.66
N THR A 100 -9.84 -17.06 9.67
CA THR A 100 -10.56 -17.93 10.61
C THR A 100 -10.76 -19.28 9.92
N GLY A 101 -10.04 -20.31 10.37
CA GLY A 101 -10.29 -21.66 9.86
C GLY A 101 -11.71 -22.11 10.20
N GLU A 102 -12.42 -22.60 9.18
CA GLU A 102 -13.52 -23.56 9.37
C GLU A 102 -12.96 -24.92 9.80
#